data_AF-A0A069EYI0-F1
#
_entry.id   AF-A0A069EYI0-F1
#
_cell.length_a   1.000
_cell.length_b   1.000
_cell.length_c   1.000
_cell.angle_alpha   90.00
_cell.angle_beta   90.00
_cell.angle_gamma   90.00
#
_symmetry.space_group_name_H-M   'P 1'
#
loop_
_entity.id
_entity.type
_entity.pdbx_description
1 polymer ?
#
loop_
_entity_poly.entity_id
_entity_poly.type
_entity_poly.pdbx_seq_one_letter_code
_entity_poly.pdbx_strand_id
1 'polypeptide(L)'
;MISLIDTYERLIATGEATRYASEHPTTEQIIKAAACPVPEADLERIVSGHAGNPYTHDAVFESIITHELKGAMATLIVLGYPVQTPLAKALVLSAFARTNRMNIEKLKELSHADLLVRIQSAERSWKRTFAHLYRSKPSQLCDQLDSILGGCAIHRVLEAVGHDKDVKTA
;
A
#
# COMPACT_ATOMS: atom_id res chain seq x y z
N MET A 1 3.13 -7.60 -13.72
CA MET A 1 2.95 -6.26 -13.11
C MET A 1 1.73 -6.33 -12.21
N ILE A 2 1.92 -6.11 -10.92
CA ILE A 2 0.83 -6.17 -9.93
C ILE A 2 -0.17 -5.02 -10.12
N SER A 3 -1.45 -5.37 -10.16
CA SER A 3 -2.58 -4.44 -10.17
C SER A 3 -3.04 -4.24 -8.74
N LEU A 4 -2.96 -3.01 -8.22
CA LEU A 4 -3.36 -2.76 -6.83
C LEU A 4 -4.88 -2.89 -6.69
N ILE A 5 -5.63 -2.45 -7.72
CA ILE A 5 -7.09 -2.63 -7.76
C ILE A 5 -7.44 -4.12 -7.67
N ASP A 6 -6.89 -4.97 -8.55
CA ASP A 6 -7.24 -6.40 -8.55
C ASP A 6 -6.81 -7.09 -7.25
N THR A 7 -5.66 -6.69 -6.71
CA THR A 7 -5.18 -7.20 -5.41
C THR A 7 -6.12 -6.80 -4.27
N TYR A 8 -6.57 -5.55 -4.24
CA TYR A 8 -7.53 -5.04 -3.25
C TYR A 8 -8.86 -5.79 -3.30
N GLU A 9 -9.43 -5.95 -4.50
CA GLU A 9 -10.71 -6.66 -4.69
C GLU A 9 -10.59 -8.14 -4.30
N ARG A 10 -9.47 -8.78 -4.65
CA ARG A 10 -9.19 -10.17 -4.25
C ARG A 10 -9.13 -10.33 -2.73
N LEU A 11 -8.49 -9.40 -2.02
CA LEU A 11 -8.40 -9.44 -0.55
C LEU A 11 -9.76 -9.27 0.13
N ILE A 12 -10.66 -8.49 -0.48
CA ILE A 12 -12.06 -8.40 -0.03
C ILE A 12 -12.79 -9.72 -0.30
N ALA A 13 -12.72 -10.22 -1.54
CA ALA A 13 -13.45 -11.40 -1.96
C ALA A 13 -13.06 -12.66 -1.16
N THR A 14 -11.79 -12.78 -0.80
CA THR A 14 -11.24 -13.89 0.00
C THR A 14 -11.39 -13.69 1.51
N GLY A 15 -11.83 -12.52 1.96
CA GLY A 15 -11.93 -12.17 3.38
C GLY A 15 -10.60 -12.04 4.12
N GLU A 16 -9.47 -12.00 3.40
CA GLU A 16 -8.13 -11.95 3.99
C GLU A 16 -7.89 -10.67 4.80
N ALA A 17 -8.38 -9.52 4.32
CA ALA A 17 -8.26 -8.26 5.05
C ALA A 17 -9.01 -8.29 6.40
N THR A 18 -10.22 -8.86 6.41
CA THR A 18 -11.03 -9.02 7.62
C THR A 18 -10.41 -9.99 8.61
N ARG A 19 -9.87 -11.11 8.10
CA ARG A 19 -9.16 -12.09 8.93
C ARG A 19 -7.94 -11.46 9.58
N TYR A 20 -7.14 -10.73 8.80
CA TYR A 20 -5.95 -10.05 9.29
C TYR A 20 -6.28 -8.99 10.35
N ALA A 21 -7.36 -8.23 10.18
CA ALA A 21 -7.87 -7.30 11.19
C ALA A 21 -8.35 -8.01 12.47
N SER A 22 -8.86 -9.23 12.35
CA SER A 22 -9.30 -10.03 13.50
C SER A 22 -8.10 -10.63 14.27
N GLU A 23 -7.05 -11.03 13.56
CA GLU A 23 -5.78 -11.51 14.12
C GLU A 23 -4.99 -10.38 14.80
N HIS A 24 -5.10 -9.16 14.27
CA HIS A 24 -4.41 -7.95 14.76
C HIS A 24 -5.44 -6.87 15.11
N PRO A 25 -6.16 -7.00 16.24
CA PRO A 25 -7.33 -6.17 16.56
C PRO A 25 -7.03 -4.70 16.88
N THR A 26 -5.75 -4.29 16.91
CA THR A 26 -5.35 -2.90 17.18
C THR A 26 -4.44 -2.36 16.09
N THR A 27 -4.49 -1.05 15.85
CA THR A 27 -3.59 -0.36 14.92
C THR A 27 -2.13 -0.61 15.26
N GLU A 28 -1.76 -0.60 16.55
CA GLU A 28 -0.40 -0.88 16.99
C GLU A 28 0.06 -2.31 16.66
N GLN A 29 -0.83 -3.31 16.78
CA GLN A 29 -0.51 -4.68 16.38
C GLN A 29 -0.38 -4.82 14.86
N ILE A 30 -1.20 -4.11 14.09
CA ILE A 30 -1.09 -4.09 12.62
C ILE A 30 0.24 -3.47 12.19
N ILE A 31 0.63 -2.32 12.76
CA ILE A 31 1.92 -1.68 12.45
C ILE A 31 3.09 -2.62 12.81
N LYS A 32 3.05 -3.27 13.98
CA LYS A 32 4.09 -4.23 14.37
C LYS A 32 4.15 -5.45 13.45
N ALA A 33 3.01 -5.97 13.03
CA ALA A 33 2.93 -7.11 12.13
C ALA A 33 3.30 -6.73 10.68
N ALA A 34 3.11 -5.47 10.31
CA ALA A 34 3.48 -4.89 9.02
C ALA A 34 4.99 -4.72 8.82
N ALA A 35 5.79 -4.72 9.91
CA ALA A 35 7.24 -4.67 9.82
C ALA A 35 7.76 -5.82 8.93
N CYS A 36 8.37 -5.47 7.79
CA CYS A 36 8.70 -6.47 6.80
C CYS A 36 9.71 -7.51 7.32
N PRO A 37 9.47 -8.81 7.09
CA PRO A 37 10.40 -9.87 7.49
C PRO A 37 11.57 -10.06 6.52
N VAL A 38 11.68 -9.29 5.42
CA VAL A 38 12.74 -9.48 4.41
C VAL A 38 14.03 -8.76 4.84
N PRO A 39 15.15 -9.48 5.02
CA PRO A 39 16.44 -8.87 5.32
C PRO A 39 16.95 -8.00 4.15
N GLU A 40 17.65 -6.92 4.47
CA GLU A 40 18.25 -5.98 3.49
C GLU A 40 19.15 -6.68 2.46
N ALA A 41 19.91 -7.70 2.87
CA ALA A 41 20.75 -8.50 1.98
C ALA A 41 19.94 -9.32 0.95
N ASP A 42 18.75 -9.77 1.30
CA ASP A 42 17.86 -10.47 0.36
C ASP A 42 17.26 -9.48 -0.65
N LEU A 43 16.95 -8.25 -0.21
CA LEU A 43 16.51 -7.16 -1.08
C LEU A 43 17.56 -6.83 -2.14
N GLU A 44 18.81 -6.59 -1.76
CA GLU A 44 19.90 -6.30 -2.70
C GLU A 44 20.10 -7.41 -3.73
N ARG A 45 19.98 -8.68 -3.31
CA ARG A 45 20.08 -9.84 -4.22
C ARG A 45 18.93 -9.90 -5.20
N ILE A 46 17.71 -9.62 -4.74
CA ILE A 46 16.53 -9.58 -5.62
C ILE A 46 16.68 -8.45 -6.63
N VAL A 47 17.06 -7.25 -6.18
CA VAL A 47 17.27 -6.06 -6.99
C VAL A 47 18.34 -6.29 -8.07
N SER A 48 19.45 -6.93 -7.74
CA SER A 48 20.57 -7.17 -8.66
C SER A 48 20.30 -8.27 -9.70
N GLY A 49 19.37 -9.20 -9.43
CA GLY A 49 18.93 -10.22 -10.38
C GLY A 49 17.96 -9.73 -11.46
N HIS A 50 17.36 -8.55 -11.27
CA HIS A 50 16.29 -8.02 -12.14
C HIS A 50 16.82 -6.96 -13.11
N ALA A 51 17.54 -7.41 -14.15
CA ALA A 51 17.96 -6.54 -15.24
C ALA A 51 16.74 -5.99 -16.04
N GLY A 52 16.23 -4.82 -15.66
CA GLY A 52 15.54 -3.88 -16.56
C GLY A 52 14.14 -4.26 -17.06
N ASN A 53 13.58 -5.42 -16.70
CA ASN A 53 12.26 -5.86 -17.18
C ASN A 53 11.16 -5.70 -16.11
N PRO A 54 10.28 -4.67 -16.23
CA PRO A 54 9.19 -4.43 -15.28
C PRO A 54 8.03 -5.44 -15.38
N TYR A 55 8.09 -6.37 -16.33
CA TYR A 55 7.13 -7.44 -16.50
C TYR A 55 7.60 -8.77 -15.90
N THR A 56 8.84 -8.86 -15.43
CA THR A 56 9.32 -10.03 -14.70
C THR A 56 8.53 -10.18 -13.41
N HIS A 57 7.94 -11.35 -13.21
CA HIS A 57 7.17 -11.67 -12.02
C HIS A 57 8.13 -11.91 -10.86
N ASP A 58 7.95 -11.15 -9.78
CA ASP A 58 8.73 -11.30 -8.55
C ASP A 58 7.80 -11.59 -7.38
N ALA A 59 7.78 -12.85 -6.96
CA ALA A 59 6.90 -13.32 -5.89
C ALA A 59 7.19 -12.65 -4.54
N VAL A 60 8.43 -12.22 -4.30
CA VAL A 60 8.80 -11.57 -3.03
C VAL A 60 8.22 -10.15 -3.00
N PHE A 61 8.41 -9.38 -4.07
CA PHE A 61 7.81 -8.04 -4.19
C PHE A 61 6.29 -8.08 -4.14
N GLU A 62 5.67 -9.00 -4.87
CA GLU A 62 4.21 -9.14 -4.85
C GLU A 62 3.69 -9.52 -3.47
N SER A 63 4.42 -10.36 -2.73
CA SER A 63 4.11 -10.70 -1.33
C SER A 63 4.19 -9.47 -0.42
N ILE A 64 5.26 -8.67 -0.53
CA ILE A 64 5.43 -7.42 0.24
C ILE A 64 4.27 -6.45 -0.03
N ILE A 65 3.93 -6.22 -1.30
CA ILE A 65 2.86 -5.28 -1.68
C ILE A 65 1.51 -5.80 -1.21
N THR A 66 1.25 -7.10 -1.36
CA THR A 66 0.02 -7.74 -0.85
C THR A 66 -0.08 -7.59 0.66
N HIS A 67 1.03 -7.77 1.37
CA HIS A 67 1.09 -7.64 2.82
C HIS A 67 0.77 -6.21 3.28
N GLU A 68 1.41 -5.21 2.68
CA GLU A 68 1.13 -3.81 2.99
C GLU A 68 -0.32 -3.41 2.68
N LEU A 69 -0.84 -3.86 1.53
CA LEU A 69 -2.19 -3.51 1.13
C LEU A 69 -3.22 -4.16 2.07
N LYS A 70 -2.95 -5.40 2.49
CA LYS A 70 -3.73 -6.10 3.53
C LYS A 70 -3.68 -5.36 4.88
N GLY A 71 -2.50 -4.90 5.32
CA GLY A 71 -2.34 -4.14 6.56
C GLY A 71 -3.07 -2.78 6.52
N ALA A 72 -2.97 -2.05 5.41
CA ALA A 72 -3.66 -0.78 5.21
C ALA A 72 -5.19 -0.95 5.23
N MET A 73 -5.70 -2.00 4.58
CA MET A 73 -7.12 -2.36 4.63
C MET A 73 -7.56 -2.75 6.04
N ALA A 74 -6.81 -3.61 6.73
CA ALA A 74 -7.12 -4.03 8.09
C ALA A 74 -7.14 -2.86 9.07
N THR A 75 -6.25 -1.89 8.87
CA THR A 75 -6.22 -0.65 9.67
C THR A 75 -7.53 0.12 9.54
N LEU A 76 -8.06 0.27 8.32
CA LEU A 76 -9.36 0.90 8.11
C LEU A 76 -10.49 0.11 8.79
N ILE A 77 -10.46 -1.23 8.73
CA ILE A 77 -11.46 -2.09 9.39
C ILE A 77 -11.45 -1.87 10.90
N VAL A 78 -10.26 -1.90 11.54
CA VAL A 78 -10.11 -1.67 12.99
C VAL A 78 -10.60 -0.28 13.40
N LEU A 79 -10.41 0.72 12.54
CA LEU A 79 -10.90 2.08 12.76
C LEU A 79 -12.39 2.28 12.40
N GLY A 80 -13.10 1.22 12.01
CA GLY A 80 -14.54 1.26 11.72
C GLY A 80 -14.91 1.72 10.30
N TYR A 81 -13.95 1.79 9.38
CA TYR A 81 -14.21 2.16 7.99
C TYR A 81 -14.46 0.92 7.11
N PRO A 82 -15.61 0.84 6.41
CA PRO A 82 -15.92 -0.30 5.54
C PRO A 82 -15.06 -0.29 4.27
N VAL A 83 -14.20 -1.30 4.13
CA VAL A 83 -13.25 -1.46 3.01
C VAL A 83 -13.91 -1.71 1.65
N GLN A 84 -15.18 -2.12 1.62
CA GLN A 84 -15.92 -2.33 0.37
C GLN A 84 -16.32 -1.02 -0.33
N THR A 85 -16.15 0.13 0.33
CA THR A 85 -16.55 1.42 -0.21
C THR A 85 -15.54 1.99 -1.21
N PRO A 86 -15.99 2.75 -2.23
CA PRO A 86 -15.10 3.49 -3.12
C PRO A 86 -14.20 4.48 -2.38
N LEU A 87 -14.68 5.06 -1.28
CA LEU A 87 -13.91 5.95 -0.41
C LEU A 87 -12.69 5.23 0.19
N ALA A 88 -12.92 4.09 0.86
CA ALA A 88 -11.85 3.30 1.47
C ALA A 88 -10.84 2.81 0.41
N LYS A 89 -11.34 2.37 -0.74
CA LYS A 89 -10.51 1.95 -1.87
C LYS A 89 -9.66 3.10 -2.41
N ALA A 90 -10.26 4.27 -2.66
CA ALA A 90 -9.53 5.46 -3.12
C ALA A 90 -8.43 5.86 -2.12
N LEU A 91 -8.73 5.80 -0.83
CA LEU A 91 -7.81 6.12 0.25
C LEU A 91 -6.62 5.14 0.28
N VAL A 92 -6.88 3.83 0.39
CA VAL A 92 -5.83 2.80 0.47
C VAL A 92 -4.97 2.79 -0.78
N LEU A 93 -5.57 2.79 -1.98
CA LEU A 93 -4.80 2.75 -3.23
C LEU A 93 -3.95 4.01 -3.41
N SER A 94 -4.44 5.17 -2.98
CA SER A 94 -3.66 6.42 -3.05
C SER A 94 -2.48 6.42 -2.07
N ALA A 95 -2.53 5.66 -0.97
CA ALA A 95 -1.41 5.52 -0.06
C ALA A 95 -0.15 4.93 -0.73
N PHE A 96 -0.33 4.09 -1.77
CA PHE A 96 0.77 3.54 -2.57
C PHE A 96 1.34 4.55 -3.60
N ALA A 97 0.63 5.64 -3.87
CA ALA A 97 1.06 6.67 -4.80
C ALA A 97 1.67 7.87 -4.04
N ARG A 98 3.01 7.99 -4.03
CA ARG A 98 3.75 9.07 -3.32
C ARG A 98 3.26 10.49 -3.64
N THR A 99 2.81 10.72 -4.86
CA THR A 99 2.34 12.04 -5.34
C THR A 99 0.86 12.31 -5.05
N ASN A 100 0.13 11.34 -4.50
CA ASN A 100 -1.32 11.40 -4.30
C ASN A 100 -1.66 11.28 -2.81
N ARG A 101 -1.05 12.15 -1.98
CA ARG A 101 -1.44 12.25 -0.57
C ARG A 101 -2.90 12.66 -0.48
N MET A 102 -3.66 11.98 0.37
CA MET A 102 -5.09 12.18 0.47
C MET A 102 -5.49 12.54 1.89
N ASN A 103 -6.52 13.38 1.99
CA ASN A 103 -7.20 13.70 3.23
C ASN A 103 -8.59 13.09 3.12
N ILE A 104 -9.00 12.30 4.11
CA ILE A 104 -10.26 11.56 4.05
C ILE A 104 -11.47 12.49 3.98
N GLU A 105 -11.45 13.65 4.65
CA GLU A 105 -12.56 14.60 4.64
C GLU A 105 -12.80 15.15 3.23
N LYS A 106 -11.73 15.52 2.53
CA LYS A 106 -11.83 15.94 1.12
C LYS A 106 -12.34 14.83 0.21
N LEU A 107 -12.02 13.57 0.50
CA LEU A 107 -12.52 12.45 -0.29
C LEU A 107 -14.02 12.20 -0.04
N LYS A 108 -14.51 12.44 1.19
CA LYS A 108 -15.95 12.32 1.51
C LYS A 108 -16.81 13.31 0.74
N GLU A 109 -16.26 14.48 0.39
CA GLU A 109 -16.94 15.52 -0.40
C GLU A 109 -17.09 15.17 -1.89
N LEU A 110 -16.38 14.13 -2.37
CA LEU A 110 -16.36 13.78 -3.79
C LEU A 110 -17.56 12.93 -4.19
N SER A 111 -17.98 13.09 -5.45
CA SER A 111 -18.96 12.20 -6.05
C SER A 111 -18.38 10.78 -6.22
N HIS A 112 -19.27 9.80 -6.37
CA HIS A 112 -18.85 8.43 -6.68
C HIS A 112 -17.98 8.37 -7.95
N ALA A 113 -18.34 9.12 -8.99
CA ALA A 113 -17.59 9.16 -10.24
C ALA A 113 -16.16 9.71 -10.04
N ASP A 114 -16.02 10.77 -9.25
CA ASP A 114 -14.71 11.36 -8.94
C ASP A 114 -13.82 10.41 -8.12
N LEU A 115 -14.42 9.64 -7.21
CA LEU A 115 -13.71 8.59 -6.46
C LEU A 115 -13.19 7.50 -7.40
N LEU A 116 -13.97 7.07 -8.39
CA LEU A 116 -13.53 6.10 -9.40
C LEU A 116 -12.38 6.65 -10.25
N VAL A 117 -12.45 7.91 -10.67
CA VAL A 117 -11.35 8.57 -11.41
C VAL A 117 -10.08 8.59 -10.56
N ARG A 118 -10.18 8.89 -9.26
CA ARG A 118 -9.05 8.86 -8.34
C ARG A 118 -8.46 7.46 -8.18
N ILE A 119 -9.29 6.43 -8.03
CA ILE A 119 -8.85 5.03 -7.97
C ILE A 119 -8.02 4.67 -9.20
N GLN A 120 -8.52 5.00 -10.41
CA GLN A 120 -7.80 4.75 -11.65
C GLN A 120 -6.52 5.58 -11.79
N SER A 121 -6.51 6.80 -11.25
CA SER A 121 -5.32 7.65 -11.23
C SER A 121 -4.23 7.07 -10.32
N ALA A 122 -4.60 6.61 -9.13
CA ALA A 122 -3.69 5.95 -8.20
C ALA A 122 -3.07 4.69 -8.81
N GLU A 123 -3.88 3.83 -9.45
CA GLU A 123 -3.42 2.64 -10.16
C GLU A 123 -2.42 2.99 -11.28
N ARG A 124 -2.73 3.99 -12.11
CA ARG A 124 -1.82 4.46 -13.18
C ARG A 124 -0.52 5.03 -12.61
N SER A 125 -0.60 5.78 -11.52
CA SER A 125 0.57 6.32 -10.84
C SER A 125 1.45 5.20 -10.29
N TRP A 126 0.82 4.21 -9.63
CA TRP A 126 1.51 3.04 -9.11
C TRP A 126 2.24 2.28 -10.22
N LYS A 127 1.56 1.91 -11.30
CA LYS A 127 2.16 1.19 -12.44
C LYS A 127 3.39 1.92 -13.00
N ARG A 128 3.33 3.25 -13.04
CA ARG A 128 4.47 4.10 -13.46
C ARG A 128 5.61 4.03 -12.47
N THR A 129 5.34 4.23 -11.18
CA THR A 129 6.35 4.11 -10.11
C THR A 129 7.00 2.73 -10.12
N PHE A 130 6.18 1.67 -10.24
CA PHE A 130 6.62 0.29 -10.35
C PHE A 130 7.51 0.09 -11.58
N ALA A 131 7.13 0.58 -12.77
CA ALA A 131 7.99 0.49 -13.94
C ALA A 131 9.32 1.26 -13.78
N HIS A 132 9.32 2.38 -13.04
CA HIS A 132 10.55 3.12 -12.73
C HIS A 132 11.45 2.38 -11.75
N LEU A 133 10.89 1.67 -10.75
CA LEU A 133 11.66 0.83 -9.82
C LEU A 133 12.60 -0.13 -10.56
N TYR A 134 12.13 -0.79 -11.62
CA TYR A 134 12.95 -1.70 -12.45
C TYR A 134 13.96 -1.01 -13.38
N ARG A 135 13.92 0.32 -13.48
CA ARG A 135 14.89 1.13 -14.24
C ARG A 135 15.84 1.91 -13.33
N SER A 136 15.60 1.87 -12.02
CA SER A 136 16.38 2.57 -11.01
C SER A 136 17.66 1.81 -10.66
N LYS A 137 18.66 2.52 -10.14
CA LYS A 137 19.87 1.88 -9.59
C LYS A 137 19.49 1.05 -8.35
N PRO A 138 20.26 0.00 -8.01
CA PRO A 138 19.96 -0.84 -6.86
C PRO A 138 19.71 -0.10 -5.54
N SER A 139 20.51 0.92 -5.23
CA SER A 139 20.35 1.73 -4.02
C SER A 139 19.03 2.49 -3.97
N GLN A 140 18.59 3.06 -5.10
CA GLN A 140 17.31 3.76 -5.21
C GLN A 140 16.12 2.79 -5.10
N LEU A 141 16.31 1.54 -5.52
CA LEU A 141 15.30 0.50 -5.38
C LEU A 141 15.15 0.11 -3.89
N CYS A 142 16.26 -0.01 -3.16
CA CYS A 142 16.25 -0.26 -1.71
C CYS A 142 15.56 0.88 -0.95
N ASP A 143 15.89 2.15 -1.21
CA ASP A 143 15.20 3.29 -0.57
C ASP A 143 13.69 3.31 -0.82
N GLN A 144 13.27 2.89 -2.03
CA GLN A 144 11.85 2.83 -2.37
C GLN A 144 11.15 1.62 -1.75
N LEU A 145 11.88 0.52 -1.58
CA LEU A 145 11.41 -0.67 -0.90
C LEU A 145 11.30 -0.46 0.59
N ASP A 146 12.31 0.09 1.26
CA ASP A 146 12.27 0.40 2.70
C ASP A 146 11.04 1.22 3.07
N SER A 147 10.65 2.16 2.18
CA SER A 147 9.39 2.87 2.34
C SER A 147 8.18 1.92 2.33
N ILE A 148 8.10 0.93 1.45
CA ILE A 148 7.00 -0.04 1.43
C ILE A 148 7.10 -1.00 2.63
N LEU A 149 8.29 -1.50 2.92
CA LEU A 149 8.58 -2.50 3.96
C LEU A 149 8.36 -1.98 5.38
N GLY A 150 8.49 -0.66 5.58
CA GLY A 150 8.28 0.01 6.87
C GLY A 150 6.83 0.40 7.15
N GLY A 151 5.83 -0.22 6.51
CA GLY A 151 4.43 0.10 6.81
C GLY A 151 3.94 1.44 6.25
N CYS A 152 4.63 2.05 5.28
CA CYS A 152 4.32 3.43 4.90
C CYS A 152 2.92 3.60 4.29
N ALA A 153 2.37 2.56 3.65
CA ALA A 153 0.99 2.64 3.16
C ALA A 153 0.01 2.73 4.34
N ILE A 154 0.23 1.93 5.39
CA ILE A 154 -0.54 1.99 6.64
C ILE A 154 -0.41 3.37 7.30
N HIS A 155 0.82 3.87 7.45
CA HIS A 155 1.06 5.20 8.02
C HIS A 155 0.38 6.32 7.24
N ARG A 156 0.44 6.29 5.89
CA ARG A 156 -0.26 7.28 5.05
C ARG A 156 -1.78 7.18 5.17
N VAL A 157 -2.33 5.98 5.35
CA VAL A 157 -3.76 5.80 5.65
C VAL A 157 -4.10 6.43 7.00
N LEU A 158 -3.28 6.19 8.03
CA LEU A 158 -3.46 6.78 9.36
C LEU A 158 -3.36 8.31 9.35
N GLU A 159 -2.37 8.86 8.65
CA GLU A 159 -2.20 10.30 8.42
C GLU A 159 -3.47 10.88 7.78
N ALA A 160 -3.97 10.23 6.73
CA ALA A 160 -5.11 10.68 5.96
C ALA A 160 -6.43 10.69 6.75
N VAL A 161 -6.57 9.83 7.77
CA VAL A 161 -7.74 9.76 8.66
C VAL A 161 -7.53 10.44 10.01
N GLY A 162 -6.39 11.09 10.24
CA GLY A 162 -6.11 11.83 11.46
C GLY A 162 -5.82 10.95 12.70
N HIS A 163 -5.37 9.71 12.49
CA HIS A 163 -5.10 8.74 13.57
C HIS A 163 -3.61 8.42 13.77
N ASP A 164 -2.70 9.15 13.13
CA ASP A 164 -1.28 8.91 13.29
C ASP A 164 -0.75 9.52 14.61
N LYS A 165 -0.34 8.66 15.56
CA LYS A 165 0.25 9.05 16.84
C LYS A 165 1.70 9.52 16.70
N ASP A 166 2.36 9.23 15.57
CA ASP A 166 3.79 9.44 15.33
C ASP A 166 4.09 10.47 14.22
N VAL A 167 3.21 11.46 14.00
CA VAL A 167 3.51 12.57 13.09
C VAL A 167 4.60 13.47 13.68
N LYS A 168 5.87 13.10 13.49
CA LYS A 168 6.89 14.10 13.21
C LYS A 168 6.77 14.47 11.74
N THR A 169 6.18 15.63 11.51
CA THR A 169 6.40 16.38 10.26
C THR A 169 7.91 16.57 10.11
N ALA A 170 8.47 15.95 9.08
CA ALA A 170 9.77 16.27 8.52
C ALA A 170 9.57 16.65 7.05
#